data_AF-A0A4R8RHV5-F1
#
_entry.id   AF-A0A4R8RHV5-F1
#
_cell.length_a   1.000
_cell.length_b   1.000
_cell.length_c   1.000
_cell.angle_alpha   90.00
_cell.angle_beta   90.00
_cell.angle_gamma   90.00
#
_symmetry.space_group_name_H-M   'P 1'
#
loop_
_entity.id
_entity.type
_entity.pdbx_description
1 polymer ?
#
loop_
_entity_poly.entity_id
_entity_poly.type
_entity_poly.pdbx_seq_one_letter_code
_entity_poly.pdbx_strand_id
1 'polypeptide(L)'
;MAGVPPENAFTAGLDFSNQSYSDLGKKADATVARAHEIIEKKLLVLSKLNALVSLTFGDRSPVFVDARGDEAKLLESSSDEPDTKITIKPEYISQFYEGKLEPRYGLFKDAFFHEASMPKGNIPVAIKFADLLTPNPPVPPKKVVPGAFTRLPEPTEDIDQVKRDVQEFGYGLVKNALTPEQVAILKRATQEQAAGERKAGISAADGGPNAPNQRIWTLINKGEEFLDLLNHPLIDEVVPWFLGEHALIHSYSANIARPGNVPMQLHTDQVAIQPPVRDMAFGLNIMWYLEEITEKNGGTRVFPASHLGQIAPDDLFTVDGTIAAEGPAGTALVFDSRLWHATGPNREETGERPVILIFFMRSFIRQQENNFLSLRKDVEAKLSDRIKRLLGFYTTGALGGLEGEVREGIFVSRKEDCVGTLRAPHEE
;
A
#
# COMPACT_ATOMS: atom_id res chain seq x y z
N MET A 1 -3.26 -19.03 9.41
CA MET A 1 -2.20 -18.69 8.43
C MET A 1 -2.59 -19.35 7.12
N ALA A 2 -3.01 -18.59 6.11
CA ALA A 2 -3.35 -19.19 4.82
C ALA A 2 -2.04 -19.61 4.11
N GLY A 3 -1.94 -20.87 3.69
CA GLY A 3 -0.88 -21.34 2.79
C GLY A 3 0.44 -21.79 3.43
N VAL A 4 0.57 -21.80 4.76
CA VAL A 4 1.73 -22.41 5.44
C VAL A 4 1.26 -23.67 6.17
N PRO A 5 1.67 -24.87 5.75
CA PRO A 5 1.32 -26.09 6.47
C PRO A 5 1.98 -26.09 7.85
N PRO A 6 1.38 -26.73 8.86
CA PRO A 6 2.05 -26.95 10.14
C PRO A 6 3.36 -27.71 9.92
N GLU A 7 4.41 -27.34 10.65
CA GLU A 7 5.65 -28.12 10.68
C GLU A 7 5.50 -29.39 11.52
N ASN A 8 6.46 -30.31 11.38
CA ASN A 8 6.54 -31.48 12.24
C ASN A 8 6.72 -31.06 13.70
N ALA A 9 6.09 -31.80 14.62
CA ALA A 9 6.24 -31.53 16.04
C ALA A 9 7.68 -31.75 16.52
N PHE A 10 8.26 -30.75 17.19
CA PHE A 10 9.56 -30.89 17.86
C PHE A 10 9.50 -31.81 19.09
N THR A 11 8.32 -32.03 19.66
CA THR A 11 8.10 -32.86 20.84
C THR A 11 7.23 -34.05 20.49
N ALA A 12 7.72 -35.26 20.77
CA ALA A 12 6.97 -36.49 20.58
C ALA A 12 5.63 -36.43 21.33
N GLY A 13 4.54 -36.86 20.66
CA GLY A 13 3.18 -36.82 21.21
C GLY A 13 2.41 -35.50 21.00
N LEU A 14 3.06 -34.44 20.49
CA LEU A 14 2.40 -33.19 20.08
C LEU A 14 2.26 -33.06 18.56
N ASP A 15 2.21 -34.19 17.85
CA ASP A 15 1.87 -34.22 16.43
C ASP A 15 0.36 -34.04 16.24
N PHE A 16 -0.01 -32.87 15.73
CA PHE A 16 -1.40 -32.50 15.44
C PHE A 16 -1.80 -32.79 14.00
N SER A 17 -0.95 -33.45 13.19
CA SER A 17 -1.22 -33.75 11.77
C SER A 17 -2.50 -34.56 11.55
N ASN A 18 -2.89 -35.37 12.54
CA ASN A 18 -4.12 -36.17 12.52
C ASN A 18 -5.35 -35.43 13.06
N GLN A 19 -5.21 -34.21 13.59
CA GLN A 19 -6.34 -33.39 14.02
C GLN A 19 -6.87 -32.57 12.86
N SER A 20 -8.17 -32.72 12.59
CA SER A 20 -8.87 -31.88 11.61
C SER A 20 -10.23 -31.48 12.15
N TYR A 21 -10.57 -30.21 11.98
CA TYR A 21 -11.87 -29.65 12.35
C TYR A 21 -12.81 -29.55 11.13
N SER A 22 -12.31 -29.82 9.91
CA SER A 22 -13.09 -29.76 8.68
C SER A 22 -12.41 -30.52 7.53
N ASP A 23 -13.19 -31.18 6.68
CA ASP A 23 -12.73 -31.73 5.41
C ASP A 23 -12.42 -30.58 4.43
N LEU A 24 -11.12 -30.32 4.20
CA LEU A 24 -10.67 -29.22 3.35
C LEU A 24 -11.02 -29.43 1.87
N GLY A 25 -11.16 -30.68 1.41
CA GLY A 25 -11.56 -30.98 0.03
C GLY A 25 -13.03 -30.65 -0.21
N LYS A 26 -13.93 -31.11 0.66
CA LYS A 26 -15.36 -30.75 0.62
C LYS A 26 -15.59 -29.25 0.79
N LYS A 27 -14.72 -28.58 1.53
CA LYS A 27 -14.76 -27.13 1.71
C LYS A 27 -14.54 -26.39 0.39
N ALA A 28 -13.66 -26.89 -0.49
CA ALA A 28 -13.40 -26.26 -1.79
C ALA A 28 -14.63 -26.28 -2.71
N ASP A 29 -15.31 -27.42 -2.83
CA ASP A 29 -16.56 -27.53 -3.61
C ASP A 29 -17.65 -26.61 -3.04
N ALA A 30 -17.80 -26.58 -1.72
CA ALA A 30 -18.75 -25.71 -1.05
C ALA A 30 -18.45 -24.22 -1.28
N THR A 31 -17.17 -23.80 -1.31
CA THR A 31 -16.83 -22.41 -1.62
C THR A 31 -17.23 -22.04 -3.05
N VAL A 32 -17.01 -22.93 -4.03
CA VAL A 32 -17.39 -22.65 -5.43
C VAL A 32 -18.91 -22.54 -5.57
N ALA A 33 -19.66 -23.47 -4.97
CA ALA A 33 -21.12 -23.40 -4.95
C ALA A 33 -21.62 -22.09 -4.31
N ARG A 34 -20.99 -21.67 -3.21
CA ARG A 34 -21.30 -20.39 -2.55
C ARG A 34 -21.00 -19.18 -3.44
N ALA A 35 -19.90 -19.21 -4.20
CA ALA A 35 -19.57 -18.13 -5.12
C ALA A 35 -20.63 -17.98 -6.23
N HIS A 36 -21.12 -19.09 -6.79
CA HIS A 36 -22.23 -19.08 -7.76
C HIS A 36 -23.52 -18.51 -7.14
N GLU A 37 -23.92 -18.98 -5.96
CA GLU A 37 -25.12 -18.49 -5.27
C GLU A 37 -25.07 -16.96 -5.03
N ILE A 38 -23.90 -16.43 -4.66
CA ILE A 38 -23.69 -14.99 -4.49
C ILE A 38 -23.85 -14.24 -5.80
N ILE A 39 -23.25 -14.75 -6.89
CA ILE A 39 -23.36 -14.14 -8.22
C ILE A 39 -24.82 -14.13 -8.68
N GLU A 40 -25.53 -15.26 -8.54
CA GLU A 40 -26.96 -15.39 -8.83
C GLU A 40 -27.79 -14.36 -8.06
N LYS A 41 -27.54 -14.22 -6.74
CA LYS A 41 -28.19 -13.23 -5.88
C LYS A 41 -27.90 -11.78 -6.32
N LYS A 42 -26.79 -11.54 -7.00
CA LYS A 42 -26.34 -10.21 -7.44
C LYS A 42 -26.67 -9.91 -8.90
N LEU A 43 -27.26 -10.83 -9.67
CA LEU A 43 -27.57 -10.64 -11.11
C LEU A 43 -28.32 -9.33 -11.39
N LEU A 44 -29.32 -8.98 -10.58
CA LEU A 44 -30.07 -7.73 -10.75
C LEU A 44 -29.18 -6.48 -10.70
N VAL A 45 -28.15 -6.47 -9.86
CA VAL A 45 -27.22 -5.35 -9.74
C VAL A 45 -26.13 -5.43 -10.81
N LEU A 46 -25.73 -6.65 -11.18
CA LEU A 46 -24.74 -6.94 -12.22
C LEU A 46 -25.23 -6.58 -13.63
N SER A 47 -26.54 -6.43 -13.87
CA SER A 47 -27.07 -5.91 -15.15
C SER A 47 -26.51 -4.53 -15.52
N LYS A 48 -26.00 -3.77 -14.53
CA LYS A 48 -25.31 -2.48 -14.75
C LYS A 48 -23.96 -2.60 -15.45
N LEU A 49 -23.44 -3.82 -15.67
CA LEU A 49 -22.15 -4.05 -16.34
C LEU A 49 -22.22 -3.75 -17.83
N ASN A 50 -23.32 -4.09 -18.52
CA ASN A 50 -23.43 -4.03 -19.97
C ASN A 50 -22.28 -4.76 -20.69
N ALA A 51 -21.93 -5.95 -20.21
CA ALA A 51 -20.76 -6.72 -20.66
C ALA A 51 -20.95 -8.22 -20.44
N LEU A 52 -20.15 -9.02 -21.13
CA LEU A 52 -19.97 -10.45 -20.91
C LEU A 52 -18.68 -10.69 -20.10
N VAL A 53 -18.82 -11.23 -18.89
CA VAL A 53 -17.70 -11.52 -17.99
C VAL A 53 -17.48 -13.03 -17.91
N SER A 54 -16.25 -13.48 -18.14
CA SER A 54 -15.84 -14.87 -17.92
C SER A 54 -15.12 -15.01 -16.58
N LEU A 55 -15.57 -15.96 -15.75
CA LEU A 55 -15.04 -16.23 -14.41
C LEU A 55 -14.48 -17.65 -14.34
N THR A 56 -13.23 -17.77 -13.92
CA THR A 56 -12.55 -19.05 -13.69
C THR A 56 -12.13 -19.17 -12.23
N PHE A 57 -12.61 -20.21 -11.54
CA PHE A 57 -12.22 -20.53 -10.16
C PHE A 57 -11.15 -21.62 -10.14
N GLY A 58 -9.88 -21.25 -10.37
CA GLY A 58 -8.75 -22.19 -10.35
C GLY A 58 -8.66 -23.07 -11.60
N ASP A 59 -8.74 -24.39 -11.43
CA ASP A 59 -8.62 -25.43 -12.48
C ASP A 59 -9.97 -25.79 -13.15
N ARG A 60 -11.06 -25.11 -12.77
CA ARG A 60 -12.41 -25.38 -13.27
C ARG A 60 -12.66 -24.74 -14.63
N SER A 61 -13.65 -25.28 -15.34
CA SER A 61 -14.20 -24.63 -16.54
C SER A 61 -14.80 -23.26 -16.20
N PRO A 62 -14.68 -22.28 -17.10
CA PRO A 62 -15.21 -20.94 -16.87
C PRO A 62 -16.74 -20.93 -16.85
N VAL A 63 -17.32 -20.07 -16.02
CA VAL A 63 -18.73 -19.65 -16.09
C VAL A 63 -18.82 -18.21 -16.59
N PHE A 64 -19.99 -17.80 -17.05
CA PHE A 64 -20.17 -16.51 -17.71
C PHE A 64 -21.30 -15.70 -17.09
N VAL A 65 -21.04 -14.44 -16.78
CA VAL A 65 -22.09 -13.47 -16.44
C VAL A 65 -22.36 -12.64 -17.69
N ASP A 66 -23.48 -12.90 -18.35
CA ASP A 66 -23.94 -12.11 -19.50
C ASP A 66 -24.90 -11.02 -19.01
N ALA A 67 -24.42 -9.79 -18.99
CA ALA A 67 -25.16 -8.60 -18.58
C ALA A 67 -25.39 -7.63 -19.74
N ARG A 68 -25.34 -8.11 -21.00
CA ARG A 68 -25.55 -7.28 -22.21
C ARG A 68 -27.03 -7.02 -22.51
N GLY A 69 -27.94 -7.83 -21.96
CA GLY A 69 -29.39 -7.65 -22.06
C GLY A 69 -29.98 -6.91 -20.86
N ASP A 70 -31.31 -6.76 -20.86
CA ASP A 70 -32.05 -6.06 -19.78
C ASP A 70 -31.89 -6.74 -18.40
N GLU A 71 -31.71 -8.07 -18.40
CA GLU A 71 -31.45 -8.87 -17.21
C GLU A 71 -30.13 -9.64 -17.36
N ALA A 72 -29.29 -9.60 -16.33
CA ALA A 72 -28.06 -10.38 -16.31
C ALA A 72 -28.35 -11.86 -16.03
N LYS A 73 -27.59 -12.76 -16.67
CA LYS A 73 -27.71 -14.21 -16.52
C LYS A 73 -26.36 -14.84 -16.19
N LEU A 74 -26.37 -15.87 -15.35
CA LEU A 74 -25.23 -16.77 -15.15
C LEU A 74 -25.37 -17.94 -16.13
N LEU A 75 -24.35 -18.18 -16.95
CA LEU A 75 -24.32 -19.21 -17.99
C LEU A 75 -23.16 -20.17 -17.73
N GLU A 76 -23.39 -21.47 -17.95
CA GLU A 76 -22.34 -22.50 -17.85
C GLU A 76 -21.39 -22.49 -19.07
N SER A 77 -21.79 -21.87 -20.17
CA SER A 77 -20.98 -21.74 -21.38
C SER A 77 -21.42 -20.54 -22.22
N SER A 78 -20.50 -20.04 -23.05
CA SER A 78 -20.76 -19.01 -24.06
C SER A 78 -19.86 -19.25 -25.27
N SER A 79 -20.37 -19.04 -26.48
CA SER A 79 -19.59 -19.02 -27.73
C SER A 79 -18.98 -17.65 -28.03
N ASP A 80 -19.45 -16.60 -27.35
CA ASP A 80 -19.01 -15.23 -27.57
C ASP A 80 -17.70 -14.95 -26.82
N GLU A 81 -16.82 -14.14 -27.41
CA GLU A 81 -15.63 -13.68 -26.71
C GLU A 81 -16.04 -12.70 -25.59
N PRO A 82 -15.67 -12.96 -24.32
CA PRO A 82 -16.05 -12.10 -23.20
C PRO A 82 -15.26 -10.79 -23.22
N ASP A 83 -15.91 -9.70 -22.79
CA ASP A 83 -15.29 -8.40 -22.61
C ASP A 83 -14.14 -8.44 -21.61
N THR A 84 -14.26 -9.27 -20.57
CA THR A 84 -13.19 -9.52 -19.61
C THR A 84 -13.16 -10.97 -19.10
N LYS A 85 -11.95 -11.45 -18.82
CA LYS A 85 -11.67 -12.78 -18.27
C LYS A 85 -11.00 -12.62 -16.90
N ILE A 86 -11.59 -13.21 -15.86
CA ILE A 86 -11.14 -13.09 -14.46
C ILE A 86 -10.86 -14.49 -13.93
N THR A 87 -9.61 -14.74 -13.52
CA THR A 87 -9.23 -15.95 -12.78
C THR A 87 -9.07 -15.58 -11.31
N ILE A 88 -9.92 -16.11 -10.43
CA ILE A 88 -9.98 -15.68 -9.03
C ILE A 88 -10.27 -16.84 -8.09
N LYS A 89 -9.86 -16.72 -6.82
CA LYS A 89 -10.25 -17.66 -5.76
C LYS A 89 -11.76 -17.50 -5.47
N PRO A 90 -12.53 -18.60 -5.37
CA PRO A 90 -13.96 -18.51 -5.08
C PRO A 90 -14.23 -17.88 -3.71
N GLU A 91 -13.30 -17.99 -2.75
CA GLU A 91 -13.41 -17.33 -1.44
C GLU A 91 -13.44 -15.80 -1.56
N TYR A 92 -12.78 -15.22 -2.57
CA TYR A 92 -12.74 -13.76 -2.75
C TYR A 92 -14.12 -13.23 -3.14
N ILE A 93 -14.93 -13.98 -3.90
CA ILE A 93 -16.33 -13.61 -4.18
C ILE A 93 -17.12 -13.46 -2.87
N SER A 94 -16.97 -14.41 -1.95
CA SER A 94 -17.60 -14.34 -0.63
C SER A 94 -17.06 -13.18 0.20
N GLN A 95 -15.74 -12.95 0.19
CA GLN A 95 -15.14 -11.85 0.94
C GLN A 95 -15.51 -10.47 0.39
N PHE A 96 -15.65 -10.31 -0.94
CA PHE A 96 -16.20 -9.09 -1.53
C PHE A 96 -17.63 -8.86 -1.06
N TYR A 97 -18.47 -9.89 -1.17
CA TYR A 97 -19.88 -9.85 -0.76
C TYR A 97 -20.07 -9.50 0.71
N GLU A 98 -19.18 -9.98 1.58
CA GLU A 98 -19.20 -9.73 3.02
C GLU A 98 -18.47 -8.43 3.43
N GLY A 99 -17.86 -7.71 2.49
CA GLY A 99 -17.07 -6.51 2.77
C GLY A 99 -15.77 -6.78 3.54
N LYS A 100 -15.22 -7.99 3.41
CA LYS A 100 -13.98 -8.44 4.05
C LYS A 100 -12.72 -8.24 3.21
N LEU A 101 -12.88 -8.05 1.90
CA LEU A 101 -11.79 -7.88 0.96
C LEU A 101 -12.11 -6.74 0.01
N GLU A 102 -11.17 -5.84 -0.20
CA GLU A 102 -11.29 -4.76 -1.19
C GLU A 102 -11.17 -5.35 -2.62
N PRO A 103 -12.10 -5.04 -3.55
CA PRO A 103 -12.14 -5.58 -4.90
C PRO A 103 -10.82 -5.49 -5.70
N ARG A 104 -10.18 -4.33 -5.72
CA ARG A 104 -8.93 -4.09 -6.47
C ARG A 104 -7.78 -4.86 -5.83
N TYR A 105 -7.70 -4.89 -4.50
CA TYR A 105 -6.74 -5.74 -3.80
C TYR A 105 -6.97 -7.22 -4.13
N GLY A 106 -8.20 -7.73 -4.06
CA GLY A 106 -8.50 -9.13 -4.36
C GLY A 106 -8.26 -9.53 -5.81
N LEU A 107 -8.57 -8.65 -6.78
CA LEU A 107 -8.38 -8.90 -8.21
C LEU A 107 -6.90 -8.90 -8.61
N PHE A 108 -6.08 -8.01 -8.04
CA PHE A 108 -4.70 -7.80 -8.50
C PHE A 108 -3.63 -8.35 -7.57
N LYS A 109 -3.91 -8.58 -6.27
CA LYS A 109 -2.92 -9.07 -5.30
C LYS A 109 -2.23 -10.35 -5.78
N ASP A 110 -3.02 -11.36 -6.12
CA ASP A 110 -2.48 -12.65 -6.55
C ASP A 110 -1.79 -12.53 -7.91
N ALA A 111 -2.26 -11.61 -8.77
CA ALA A 111 -1.67 -11.33 -10.08
C ALA A 111 -0.24 -10.77 -10.00
N PHE A 112 0.15 -10.13 -8.89
CA PHE A 112 1.54 -9.72 -8.67
C PHE A 112 2.51 -10.89 -8.49
N PHE A 113 2.02 -12.04 -8.03
CA PHE A 113 2.84 -13.23 -7.78
C PHE A 113 2.57 -14.36 -8.79
N HIS A 114 1.43 -14.30 -9.48
CA HIS A 114 0.95 -15.30 -10.42
C HIS A 114 0.32 -14.62 -11.64
N GLU A 115 1.09 -14.45 -12.71
CA GLU A 115 0.64 -13.78 -13.95
C GLU A 115 -0.66 -14.37 -14.52
N ALA A 116 -0.87 -15.68 -14.37
CA ALA A 116 -2.08 -16.37 -14.79
C ALA A 116 -3.37 -15.85 -14.12
N SER A 117 -3.26 -15.20 -12.97
CA SER A 117 -4.36 -14.58 -12.23
C SER A 117 -4.64 -13.13 -12.66
N MET A 118 -3.83 -12.53 -13.54
CA MET A 118 -4.09 -11.18 -14.03
C MET A 118 -5.38 -11.15 -14.85
N PRO A 119 -6.36 -10.29 -14.50
CA PRO A 119 -7.54 -10.10 -15.33
C PRO A 119 -7.15 -9.66 -16.76
N LYS A 120 -7.89 -10.14 -17.76
CA LYS A 120 -7.61 -9.86 -19.18
C LYS A 120 -8.81 -9.19 -19.85
N GLY A 121 -8.56 -8.47 -20.95
CA GLY A 121 -9.59 -7.72 -21.66
C GLY A 121 -9.88 -6.37 -21.01
N ASN A 122 -11.15 -6.02 -20.88
CA ASN A 122 -11.61 -4.75 -20.32
C ASN A 122 -11.51 -4.74 -18.78
N ILE A 123 -10.38 -4.27 -18.27
CA ILE A 123 -10.08 -4.22 -16.83
C ILE A 123 -11.12 -3.40 -16.02
N PRO A 124 -11.59 -2.23 -16.48
CA PRO A 124 -12.67 -1.52 -15.81
C PRO A 124 -13.94 -2.35 -15.60
N VAL A 125 -14.31 -3.23 -16.54
CA VAL A 125 -15.44 -4.15 -16.37
C VAL A 125 -15.17 -5.17 -15.26
N ALA A 126 -13.95 -5.70 -15.17
CA ALA A 126 -13.57 -6.63 -14.10
C ALA A 126 -13.63 -5.99 -12.71
N ILE A 127 -13.13 -4.76 -12.58
CA ILE A 127 -13.20 -3.98 -11.34
C ILE A 127 -14.66 -3.71 -10.98
N LYS A 128 -15.46 -3.23 -11.93
CA LYS A 128 -16.89 -2.95 -11.72
C LYS A 128 -17.67 -4.21 -11.35
N PHE A 129 -17.36 -5.36 -11.94
CA PHE A 129 -17.95 -6.65 -11.56
C PHE A 129 -17.73 -6.92 -10.06
N ALA A 130 -16.48 -6.84 -9.60
CA ALA A 130 -16.15 -7.10 -8.20
C ALA A 130 -16.72 -6.02 -7.26
N ASP A 131 -16.72 -4.75 -7.66
CA ASP A 131 -17.32 -3.64 -6.90
C ASP A 131 -18.82 -3.85 -6.65
N LEU A 132 -19.57 -4.30 -7.65
CA LEU A 132 -21.02 -4.55 -7.55
C LEU A 132 -21.37 -5.75 -6.64
N LEU A 133 -20.42 -6.66 -6.41
CA LEU A 133 -20.60 -7.75 -5.45
C LEU A 133 -20.57 -7.24 -4.01
N THR A 134 -19.89 -6.13 -3.72
CA THR A 134 -19.74 -5.61 -2.36
C THR A 134 -21.07 -5.11 -1.74
N PRO A 135 -21.14 -4.96 -0.40
CA PRO A 135 -22.30 -4.33 0.26
C PRO A 135 -22.47 -2.86 -0.13
N ASN A 136 -21.36 -2.13 -0.24
CA ASN A 136 -21.31 -0.69 -0.50
C ASN A 136 -20.34 -0.43 -1.67
N PRO A 137 -20.79 -0.57 -2.93
CA PRO A 137 -19.94 -0.35 -4.10
C PRO A 137 -19.36 1.08 -4.08
N PRO A 138 -18.06 1.25 -4.41
CA PRO A 138 -17.46 2.56 -4.46
C PRO A 138 -18.02 3.40 -5.61
N VAL A 139 -17.86 4.72 -5.50
CA VAL A 139 -18.11 5.67 -6.57
C VAL A 139 -16.78 6.11 -7.21
N PRO A 140 -16.76 6.40 -8.52
CA PRO A 140 -15.56 6.90 -9.18
C PRO A 140 -15.10 8.24 -8.59
N PRO A 141 -13.78 8.50 -8.55
CA PRO A 141 -13.25 9.77 -8.07
C PRO A 141 -13.67 10.93 -8.98
N LYS A 142 -13.80 12.10 -8.38
CA LYS A 142 -14.03 13.34 -9.11
C LYS A 142 -12.78 13.67 -9.95
N LYS A 143 -12.94 13.69 -11.27
CA LYS A 143 -11.85 14.02 -12.20
C LYS A 143 -11.48 15.50 -12.11
N VAL A 144 -10.19 15.80 -12.19
CA VAL A 144 -9.66 17.16 -12.28
C VAL A 144 -9.85 17.67 -13.71
N VAL A 145 -10.85 18.54 -13.90
CA VAL A 145 -11.12 19.28 -15.14
C VAL A 145 -11.35 20.76 -14.81
N PRO A 146 -11.24 21.70 -15.77
CA PRO A 146 -11.45 23.13 -15.49
C PRO A 146 -12.78 23.39 -14.76
N GLY A 147 -12.72 24.08 -13.62
CA GLY A 147 -13.88 24.39 -12.79
C GLY A 147 -14.38 23.25 -11.89
N ALA A 148 -13.80 22.05 -11.94
CA ALA A 148 -14.18 20.95 -11.05
C ALA A 148 -13.92 21.30 -9.58
N PHE A 149 -12.81 21.97 -9.30
CA PHE A 149 -12.44 22.39 -7.95
C PHE A 149 -12.32 23.93 -7.92
N THR A 150 -12.82 24.56 -6.87
CA THR A 150 -12.73 26.02 -6.69
C THR A 150 -11.30 26.47 -6.38
N ARG A 151 -10.52 25.60 -5.75
CA ARG A 151 -9.10 25.71 -5.48
C ARG A 151 -8.49 24.31 -5.42
N LEU A 152 -7.18 24.22 -5.57
CA LEU A 152 -6.40 23.02 -5.26
C LEU A 152 -5.25 23.41 -4.33
N PRO A 153 -4.69 22.47 -3.55
CA PRO A 153 -3.50 22.73 -2.76
C PRO A 153 -2.32 23.21 -3.63
N GLU A 154 -1.67 24.28 -3.19
CA GLU A 154 -0.45 24.85 -3.79
C GLU A 154 0.65 24.92 -2.71
N PRO A 155 1.95 24.93 -3.07
CA PRO A 155 3.02 25.07 -2.11
C PRO A 155 2.90 26.34 -1.27
N THR A 156 2.80 26.19 0.06
CA THR A 156 2.68 27.29 1.02
C THR A 156 3.57 27.06 2.25
N GLU A 157 3.97 28.15 2.92
CA GLU A 157 4.66 28.09 4.21
C GLU A 157 3.67 28.14 5.40
N ASP A 158 2.38 28.38 5.15
CA ASP A 158 1.33 28.32 6.17
C ASP A 158 0.98 26.86 6.51
N ILE A 159 1.52 26.36 7.63
CA ILE A 159 1.29 24.98 8.08
C ILE A 159 -0.18 24.69 8.37
N ASP A 160 -0.96 25.68 8.82
CA ASP A 160 -2.37 25.48 9.08
C ASP A 160 -3.15 25.37 7.77
N GLN A 161 -2.72 26.07 6.72
CA GLN A 161 -3.25 25.86 5.37
C GLN A 161 -2.94 24.46 4.86
N VAL A 162 -1.72 23.96 5.06
CA VAL A 162 -1.35 22.58 4.68
C VAL A 162 -2.23 21.56 5.42
N LYS A 163 -2.44 21.75 6.73
CA LYS A 163 -3.34 20.89 7.54
C LYS A 163 -4.78 20.92 7.01
N ARG A 164 -5.31 22.10 6.66
CA ARG A 164 -6.63 22.24 6.01
C ARG A 164 -6.68 21.54 4.66
N ASP A 165 -5.63 21.64 3.86
CA ASP A 165 -5.54 21.02 2.53
C ASP A 165 -5.50 19.50 2.61
N VAL A 166 -4.75 18.93 3.57
CA VAL A 166 -4.75 17.50 3.85
C VAL A 166 -6.16 17.03 4.26
N GLN A 167 -6.88 17.79 5.08
CA GLN A 167 -8.25 17.43 5.46
C GLN A 167 -9.23 17.50 4.28
N GLU A 168 -9.16 18.55 3.46
CA GLU A 168 -10.12 18.81 2.37
C GLU A 168 -9.81 17.97 1.12
N PHE A 169 -8.54 17.86 0.74
CA PHE A 169 -8.10 17.24 -0.53
C PHE A 169 -7.29 15.96 -0.34
N GLY A 170 -6.89 15.63 0.89
CA GLY A 170 -6.10 14.43 1.20
C GLY A 170 -4.61 14.62 1.02
N TYR A 171 -4.17 15.80 0.56
CA TYR A 171 -2.77 16.18 0.45
C TYR A 171 -2.57 17.69 0.67
N GLY A 172 -1.36 18.08 1.06
CA GLY A 172 -0.91 19.45 1.17
C GLY A 172 0.59 19.59 0.92
N LEU A 173 1.05 20.79 0.57
CA LEU A 173 2.41 21.06 0.11
C LEU A 173 3.07 22.11 0.99
N VAL A 174 4.05 21.70 1.79
CA VAL A 174 4.86 22.60 2.61
C VAL A 174 6.01 23.13 1.74
N LYS A 175 5.92 24.39 1.35
CA LYS A 175 6.96 25.07 0.57
C LYS A 175 8.19 25.31 1.45
N ASN A 176 9.38 25.23 0.85
CA ASN A 176 10.65 25.52 1.53
C ASN A 176 10.85 24.70 2.83
N ALA A 177 10.30 23.49 2.88
CA ALA A 177 10.47 22.59 4.02
C ALA A 177 11.95 22.23 4.21
N LEU A 178 12.70 22.09 3.12
CA LEU A 178 14.15 21.96 3.13
C LEU A 178 14.80 23.18 2.47
N THR A 179 15.94 23.62 2.99
CA THR A 179 16.77 24.64 2.34
C THR A 179 17.46 24.07 1.09
N PRO A 180 17.91 24.92 0.15
CA PRO A 180 18.67 24.46 -1.01
C PRO A 180 19.91 23.62 -0.66
N GLU A 181 20.59 23.95 0.43
CA GLU A 181 21.76 23.20 0.93
C GLU A 181 21.36 21.82 1.44
N GLN A 182 20.27 21.72 2.20
CA GLN A 182 19.74 20.44 2.70
C GLN A 182 19.27 19.55 1.55
N VAL A 183 18.60 20.14 0.54
CA VAL A 183 18.24 19.44 -0.70
C VAL A 183 19.48 18.89 -1.39
N ALA A 184 20.54 19.70 -1.55
CA ALA A 184 21.76 19.28 -2.21
C ALA A 184 22.47 18.12 -1.47
N ILE A 185 22.49 18.14 -0.14
CA ILE A 185 23.05 17.07 0.70
C ILE A 185 22.25 15.77 0.51
N LEU A 186 20.93 15.81 0.73
CA LEU A 186 20.06 14.63 0.66
C LEU A 186 19.98 14.05 -0.75
N LYS A 187 19.98 14.90 -1.78
CA LYS A 187 20.02 14.47 -3.19
C LYS A 187 21.30 13.72 -3.50
N ARG A 188 22.45 14.27 -3.10
CA ARG A 188 23.75 13.63 -3.31
C ARG A 188 23.81 12.27 -2.63
N ALA A 189 23.45 12.21 -1.34
CA ALA A 189 23.41 10.97 -0.58
C ALA A 189 22.51 9.91 -1.22
N THR A 190 21.31 10.32 -1.66
CA THR A 190 20.37 9.43 -2.35
C THR A 190 20.97 8.88 -3.66
N GLN A 191 21.62 9.72 -4.47
CA GLN A 191 22.23 9.30 -5.72
C GLN A 191 23.48 8.42 -5.53
N GLU A 192 24.31 8.75 -4.54
CA GLU A 192 25.49 7.95 -4.16
C GLU A 192 25.09 6.57 -3.64
N GLN A 193 24.09 6.50 -2.74
CA GLN A 193 23.54 5.24 -2.25
C GLN A 193 22.93 4.43 -3.40
N ALA A 194 22.17 5.07 -4.31
CA ALA A 194 21.61 4.40 -5.48
C ALA A 194 22.70 3.78 -6.37
N ALA A 195 23.78 4.53 -6.62
CA ALA A 195 24.92 4.06 -7.40
C ALA A 195 25.66 2.91 -6.69
N GLY A 196 25.81 2.99 -5.37
CA GLY A 196 26.38 1.94 -4.54
C GLY A 196 25.60 0.62 -4.62
N GLU A 197 24.26 0.68 -4.54
CA GLU A 197 23.41 -0.52 -4.64
C GLU A 197 23.44 -1.14 -6.03
N ARG A 198 23.49 -0.33 -7.09
CA ARG A 198 23.70 -0.83 -8.46
C ARG A 198 25.05 -1.53 -8.59
N LYS A 199 26.12 -0.93 -8.07
CA LYS A 199 27.47 -1.53 -8.09
C LYS A 199 27.54 -2.83 -7.29
N ALA A 200 26.80 -2.93 -6.20
CA ALA A 200 26.71 -4.14 -5.38
C ALA A 200 25.75 -5.21 -5.94
N GLY A 201 24.99 -4.91 -7.01
CA GLY A 201 24.01 -5.84 -7.59
C GLY A 201 22.77 -6.07 -6.73
N ILE A 202 22.44 -5.14 -5.83
CA ILE A 202 21.30 -5.24 -4.90
C ILE A 202 20.23 -4.16 -5.14
N SER A 203 20.36 -3.37 -6.22
CA SER A 203 19.40 -2.31 -6.54
C SER A 203 18.02 -2.88 -6.86
N ALA A 204 16.97 -2.27 -6.29
CA ALA A 204 15.58 -2.56 -6.65
C ALA A 204 15.13 -1.63 -7.80
N ALA A 205 15.05 -2.16 -9.01
CA ALA A 205 14.62 -1.42 -10.20
C ALA A 205 13.13 -1.64 -10.52
N ASP A 206 12.43 -0.59 -10.95
CA ASP A 206 11.00 -0.63 -11.34
C ASP A 206 10.65 0.42 -12.42
N GLY A 207 9.36 0.63 -12.69
CA GLY A 207 8.90 1.66 -13.65
C GLY A 207 8.59 1.16 -15.06
N GLY A 208 8.19 -0.11 -15.21
CA GLY A 208 7.77 -0.69 -16.49
C GLY A 208 8.80 -1.66 -17.08
N PRO A 209 8.65 -2.07 -18.36
CA PRO A 209 9.43 -3.17 -18.96
C PRO A 209 10.96 -3.00 -18.91
N ASN A 210 11.44 -1.75 -18.98
CA ASN A 210 12.87 -1.44 -18.95
C ASN A 210 13.40 -1.11 -17.55
N ALA A 211 12.52 -1.15 -16.54
CA ALA A 211 12.82 -0.83 -15.15
C ALA A 211 13.73 0.41 -14.93
N PRO A 212 13.41 1.58 -15.52
CA PRO A 212 14.30 2.74 -15.50
C PRO A 212 14.42 3.40 -14.11
N ASN A 213 13.42 3.19 -13.24
CA ASN A 213 13.38 3.78 -11.91
C ASN A 213 14.20 2.94 -10.93
N GLN A 214 14.59 3.54 -9.80
CA GLN A 214 15.21 2.82 -8.70
C GLN A 214 14.55 3.18 -7.37
N ARG A 215 14.28 2.16 -6.55
CA ARG A 215 13.90 2.30 -5.14
C ARG A 215 15.07 1.96 -4.24
N ILE A 216 15.24 2.74 -3.19
CA ILE A 216 16.21 2.54 -2.12
C ILE A 216 15.43 2.29 -0.84
N TRP A 217 15.55 1.09 -0.30
CA TRP A 217 14.83 0.68 0.92
C TRP A 217 15.68 0.87 2.16
N THR A 218 15.01 0.97 3.31
CA THR A 218 15.62 0.98 4.64
C THR A 218 16.66 2.10 4.79
N LEU A 219 16.29 3.33 4.42
CA LEU A 219 17.18 4.51 4.45
C LEU A 219 17.79 4.76 5.84
N ILE A 220 17.13 4.30 6.90
CA ILE A 220 17.63 4.35 8.28
C ILE A 220 19.08 3.82 8.41
N ASN A 221 19.49 2.87 7.56
CA ASN A 221 20.83 2.28 7.59
C ASN A 221 21.85 2.92 6.64
N LYS A 222 21.49 4.00 5.93
CA LYS A 222 22.17 4.39 4.67
C LYS A 222 22.96 5.70 4.73
N GLY A 223 23.04 6.35 5.88
CA GLY A 223 23.77 7.61 6.05
C GLY A 223 23.27 8.41 7.25
N GLU A 224 24.13 9.24 7.82
CA GLU A 224 23.78 10.05 9.00
C GLU A 224 22.79 11.17 8.61
N GLU A 225 22.88 11.70 7.39
CA GLU A 225 21.95 12.67 6.81
C GLU A 225 20.50 12.15 6.75
N PHE A 226 20.30 10.83 6.56
CA PHE A 226 18.96 10.23 6.59
C PHE A 226 18.45 10.08 8.03
N LEU A 227 19.32 9.89 9.01
CA LEU A 227 18.95 9.93 10.43
C LEU A 227 18.62 11.36 10.85
N ASP A 228 19.38 12.34 10.38
CA ASP A 228 19.18 13.75 10.68
C ASP A 228 17.83 14.25 10.15
N LEU A 229 17.39 13.79 8.98
CA LEU A 229 16.07 14.11 8.44
C LEU A 229 14.91 13.66 9.36
N LEU A 230 15.09 12.61 10.18
CA LEU A 230 14.09 12.19 11.17
C LEU A 230 13.95 13.17 12.35
N ASN A 231 14.88 14.11 12.49
CA ASN A 231 14.80 15.22 13.45
C ASN A 231 14.05 16.45 12.91
N HIS A 232 13.53 16.39 11.68
CA HIS A 232 12.88 17.54 11.06
C HIS A 232 11.60 17.97 11.81
N PRO A 233 11.42 19.26 12.16
CA PRO A 233 10.30 19.74 12.98
C PRO A 233 8.93 19.56 12.33
N LEU A 234 8.85 19.54 10.99
CA LEU A 234 7.61 19.20 10.28
C LEU A 234 7.00 17.87 10.75
N ILE A 235 7.82 16.87 11.08
CA ILE A 235 7.35 15.58 11.59
C ILE A 235 6.56 15.78 12.89
N ASP A 236 7.05 16.65 13.79
CA ASP A 236 6.39 16.94 15.08
C ASP A 236 5.09 17.71 14.90
N GLU A 237 4.98 18.49 13.82
CA GLU A 237 3.80 19.30 13.53
C GLU A 237 2.65 18.51 12.89
N VAL A 238 2.97 17.62 11.94
CA VAL A 238 1.92 16.96 11.13
C VAL A 238 1.62 15.54 11.58
N VAL A 239 2.60 14.80 12.07
CA VAL A 239 2.39 13.38 12.40
C VAL A 239 1.52 13.21 13.66
N PRO A 240 1.82 13.87 14.81
CA PRO A 240 0.97 13.81 15.99
C PRO A 240 -0.43 14.38 15.74
N TRP A 241 -0.52 15.49 14.99
CA TRP A 241 -1.80 16.10 14.60
C TRP A 241 -2.72 15.12 13.86
N PHE A 242 -2.17 14.31 12.95
CA PHE A 242 -2.95 13.45 12.09
C PHE A 242 -3.14 12.02 12.63
N LEU A 243 -2.07 11.40 13.13
CA LEU A 243 -2.02 9.99 13.54
C LEU A 243 -2.04 9.78 15.06
N GLY A 244 -1.86 10.84 15.84
CA GLY A 244 -1.65 10.78 17.29
C GLY A 244 -0.18 10.63 17.69
N GLU A 245 0.10 10.74 18.99
CA GLU A 245 1.46 10.93 19.55
C GLU A 245 2.41 9.72 19.43
N HIS A 246 1.90 8.56 19.01
CA HIS A 246 2.63 7.29 19.03
C HIS A 246 2.81 6.69 17.63
N ALA A 247 2.66 7.49 16.57
CA ALA A 247 2.88 6.99 15.21
C ALA A 247 4.30 6.43 15.03
N LEU A 248 4.41 5.36 14.24
CA LEU A 248 5.65 4.67 13.92
C LEU A 248 5.97 4.81 12.44
N ILE A 249 7.25 4.80 12.09
CA ILE A 249 7.69 4.71 10.70
C ILE A 249 7.30 3.33 10.17
N HIS A 250 6.41 3.28 9.21
CA HIS A 250 6.00 2.08 8.50
C HIS A 250 7.01 1.65 7.44
N SER A 251 7.54 2.64 6.70
CA SER A 251 8.65 2.50 5.75
C SER A 251 9.39 3.83 5.57
N TYR A 252 10.68 3.74 5.25
CA TYR A 252 11.55 4.89 5.00
C TYR A 252 12.45 4.63 3.78
N SER A 253 12.10 5.22 2.65
CA SER A 253 12.69 4.90 1.34
C SER A 253 12.97 6.13 0.49
N ALA A 254 13.80 5.98 -0.55
CA ALA A 254 13.90 6.96 -1.63
C ALA A 254 13.49 6.34 -2.96
N ASN A 255 12.84 7.13 -3.80
CA ASN A 255 12.41 6.75 -5.14
C ASN A 255 13.03 7.70 -6.16
N ILE A 256 13.70 7.14 -7.16
CA ILE A 256 14.29 7.90 -8.26
C ILE A 256 13.55 7.53 -9.54
N ALA A 257 12.66 8.41 -10.00
CA ALA A 257 11.99 8.24 -11.28
C ALA A 257 12.86 8.78 -12.43
N ARG A 258 12.88 8.08 -13.57
CA ARG A 258 13.67 8.42 -14.75
C ARG A 258 12.84 8.41 -16.03
N PRO A 259 13.25 9.14 -17.08
CA PRO A 259 12.65 9.10 -18.40
C PRO A 259 12.29 7.69 -18.89
N GLY A 260 11.11 7.57 -19.47
CA GLY A 260 10.64 6.32 -20.09
C GLY A 260 9.96 5.35 -19.13
N ASN A 261 9.69 5.74 -17.88
CA ASN A 261 8.88 4.92 -16.99
C ASN A 261 7.40 4.93 -17.38
N VAL A 262 6.73 3.83 -17.05
CA VAL A 262 5.28 3.72 -17.07
C VAL A 262 4.73 4.28 -15.74
N PRO A 263 3.55 4.92 -15.72
CA PRO A 263 2.93 5.34 -14.46
C PRO A 263 2.75 4.15 -13.53
N MET A 264 2.88 4.39 -12.23
CA MET A 264 2.51 3.38 -11.25
C MET A 264 1.00 3.14 -11.31
N GLN A 265 0.57 1.93 -10.96
CA GLN A 265 -0.83 1.65 -10.75
C GLN A 265 -1.39 2.60 -9.68
N LEU A 266 -2.57 3.17 -9.90
CA LEU A 266 -3.28 3.93 -8.89
C LEU A 266 -3.54 3.04 -7.67
N HIS A 267 -3.20 3.55 -6.50
CA HIS A 267 -3.33 2.83 -5.24
C HIS A 267 -3.61 3.78 -4.08
N THR A 268 -3.96 3.18 -2.95
CA THR A 268 -3.91 3.82 -1.63
C THR A 268 -2.86 3.07 -0.82
N ASP A 269 -2.12 3.76 0.04
CA ASP A 269 -1.13 3.12 0.90
C ASP A 269 -1.78 2.23 1.98
N GLN A 270 -3.10 2.37 2.17
CA GLN A 270 -3.90 1.56 3.09
C GLN A 270 -4.50 0.29 2.44
N VAL A 271 -4.28 0.04 1.14
CA VAL A 271 -4.95 -1.04 0.39
C VAL A 271 -4.74 -2.45 0.97
N ALA A 272 -3.63 -2.68 1.70
CA ALA A 272 -3.34 -3.96 2.33
C ALA A 272 -4.10 -4.21 3.65
N ILE A 273 -4.76 -3.19 4.23
CA ILE A 273 -5.52 -3.30 5.47
C ILE A 273 -6.92 -3.84 5.14
N GLN A 274 -7.19 -5.07 5.57
CA GLN A 274 -8.43 -5.82 5.30
C GLN A 274 -9.06 -6.28 6.62
N PRO A 275 -10.40 -6.16 6.81
CA PRO A 275 -11.39 -5.58 5.91
C PRO A 275 -11.11 -4.09 5.61
N PRO A 276 -11.56 -3.57 4.45
CA PRO A 276 -11.30 -2.19 4.07
C PRO A 276 -11.97 -1.23 5.04
N VAL A 277 -11.17 -0.48 5.80
CA VAL A 277 -11.60 0.62 6.66
C VAL A 277 -11.32 1.92 5.89
N ARG A 278 -12.34 2.76 5.68
CA ARG A 278 -12.20 3.97 4.84
C ARG A 278 -12.50 5.28 5.57
N ASP A 279 -13.19 5.20 6.69
CA ASP A 279 -13.50 6.33 7.57
C ASP A 279 -12.33 6.72 8.50
N MET A 280 -11.35 5.84 8.66
CA MET A 280 -10.15 6.09 9.46
C MET A 280 -8.88 6.00 8.61
N ALA A 281 -8.05 7.04 8.68
CA ALA A 281 -6.69 7.00 8.17
C ALA A 281 -5.78 6.27 9.17
N PHE A 282 -5.06 5.25 8.70
CA PHE A 282 -4.04 4.55 9.48
C PHE A 282 -2.63 5.08 9.24
N GLY A 283 -2.39 5.80 8.15
CA GLY A 283 -1.08 6.35 7.85
C GLY A 283 -1.09 7.74 7.21
N LEU A 284 0.10 8.35 7.24
CA LEU A 284 0.41 9.65 6.66
C LEU A 284 1.81 9.59 6.09
N ASN A 285 1.97 10.03 4.86
CA ASN A 285 3.26 10.05 4.18
C ASN A 285 3.78 11.48 4.10
N ILE A 286 5.09 11.66 4.31
CA ILE A 286 5.82 12.90 4.04
C ILE A 286 6.85 12.59 2.96
N MET A 287 6.63 13.16 1.78
CA MET A 287 7.50 13.02 0.61
C MET A 287 8.30 14.30 0.39
N TRP A 288 9.62 14.20 0.50
CA TRP A 288 10.57 15.31 0.38
C TRP A 288 11.06 15.44 -1.06
N TYR A 289 10.89 16.62 -1.65
CA TYR A 289 11.26 16.90 -3.02
C TYR A 289 12.75 17.27 -3.09
N LEU A 290 13.56 16.41 -3.70
CA LEU A 290 15.00 16.64 -3.88
C LEU A 290 15.34 17.25 -5.25
N GLU A 291 14.29 17.55 -6.03
CA GLU A 291 14.28 18.23 -7.32
C GLU A 291 12.93 18.93 -7.46
N GLU A 292 12.81 19.89 -8.37
CA GLU A 292 11.48 20.39 -8.77
C GLU A 292 10.61 19.26 -9.29
N ILE A 293 9.34 19.23 -8.89
CA ILE A 293 8.37 18.22 -9.30
C ILE A 293 7.33 18.87 -10.22
N THR A 294 7.17 18.29 -11.40
CA THR A 294 6.25 18.76 -12.43
C THR A 294 5.42 17.60 -12.99
N GLU A 295 4.32 17.91 -13.69
CA GLU A 295 3.58 16.99 -14.54
C GLU A 295 4.51 16.22 -15.47
N LYS A 296 5.46 16.93 -16.09
CA LYS A 296 6.31 16.41 -17.15
C LYS A 296 7.35 15.42 -16.63
N ASN A 297 7.94 15.66 -15.46
CA ASN A 297 9.00 14.80 -14.92
C ASN A 297 8.51 13.65 -14.04
N GLY A 298 7.21 13.35 -14.08
CA GLY A 298 6.61 12.22 -13.36
C GLY A 298 6.26 12.53 -11.91
N GLY A 299 5.79 13.76 -11.66
CA GLY A 299 5.24 14.15 -10.37
C GLY A 299 4.13 13.22 -9.88
N THR A 300 4.02 13.10 -8.56
CA THR A 300 3.02 12.24 -7.93
C THR A 300 1.62 12.69 -8.34
N ARG A 301 0.88 11.78 -8.98
CA ARG A 301 -0.49 11.94 -9.46
C ARG A 301 -1.45 11.70 -8.31
N VAL A 302 -2.45 12.55 -8.14
CA VAL A 302 -3.47 12.41 -7.09
C VAL A 302 -4.88 12.62 -7.64
N PHE A 303 -5.86 11.94 -7.06
CA PHE A 303 -7.26 12.34 -7.12
C PHE A 303 -7.61 13.16 -5.87
N PRO A 304 -7.70 14.50 -5.97
CA PRO A 304 -8.03 15.33 -4.81
C PRO A 304 -9.37 14.91 -4.18
N ALA A 305 -9.41 14.91 -2.85
CA ALA A 305 -10.54 14.53 -2.01
C ALA A 305 -10.97 13.05 -2.10
N SER A 306 -10.18 12.19 -2.76
CA SER A 306 -10.52 10.77 -2.91
C SER A 306 -10.40 9.95 -1.62
N HIS A 307 -9.82 10.51 -0.56
CA HIS A 307 -9.81 9.96 0.80
C HIS A 307 -11.17 10.09 1.51
N LEU A 308 -12.10 10.91 0.97
CA LEU A 308 -13.42 11.15 1.57
C LEU A 308 -14.46 10.16 1.05
N GLY A 309 -14.78 9.15 1.86
CA GLY A 309 -15.88 8.22 1.61
C GLY A 309 -15.49 6.98 0.79
N GLN A 310 -16.48 6.38 0.13
CA GLN A 310 -16.31 5.15 -0.65
C GLN A 310 -15.88 5.48 -2.09
N ILE A 311 -14.71 6.10 -2.25
CA ILE A 311 -14.20 6.48 -3.57
C ILE A 311 -13.16 5.46 -4.06
N ALA A 312 -13.27 5.02 -5.31
CA ALA A 312 -12.23 4.24 -5.95
C ALA A 312 -12.29 4.35 -7.48
N PRO A 313 -11.15 4.42 -8.19
CA PRO A 313 -11.12 4.57 -9.63
C PRO A 313 -11.56 3.28 -10.33
N ASP A 314 -12.28 3.45 -11.45
CA ASP A 314 -12.72 2.33 -12.30
C ASP A 314 -11.57 1.69 -13.06
N ASP A 315 -10.47 2.43 -13.28
CA ASP A 315 -9.25 1.95 -13.92
C ASP A 315 -8.04 2.34 -13.08
N LEU A 316 -7.17 1.37 -12.81
CA LEU A 316 -5.97 1.56 -12.02
C LEU A 316 -4.73 1.80 -12.86
N PHE A 317 -4.79 1.56 -14.18
CA PHE A 317 -3.63 1.57 -15.06
C PHE A 317 -3.48 2.86 -15.87
N THR A 318 -4.41 3.80 -15.70
CA THR A 318 -4.31 5.16 -16.22
C THR A 318 -4.31 6.17 -15.08
N VAL A 319 -3.65 7.31 -15.30
CA VAL A 319 -3.67 8.46 -14.40
C VAL A 319 -4.60 9.56 -14.90
N ASP A 320 -5.47 9.27 -15.88
CA ASP A 320 -6.41 10.25 -16.43
C ASP A 320 -7.37 10.80 -15.36
N GLY A 321 -7.59 12.11 -15.39
CA GLY A 321 -8.42 12.80 -14.41
C GLY A 321 -7.76 13.07 -13.06
N THR A 322 -6.48 12.70 -12.89
CA THR A 322 -5.65 13.12 -11.75
C THR A 322 -4.94 14.45 -12.04
N ILE A 323 -4.27 15.03 -11.04
CA ILE A 323 -3.32 16.15 -11.17
C ILE A 323 -1.98 15.80 -10.54
N ALA A 324 -0.88 16.40 -11.00
CA ALA A 324 0.42 16.31 -10.35
C ALA A 324 0.46 17.23 -9.12
N ALA A 325 0.93 16.70 -7.99
CA ALA A 325 1.25 17.52 -6.81
C ALA A 325 2.58 18.25 -7.04
N GLU A 326 2.55 19.27 -7.91
CA GLU A 326 3.75 20.02 -8.32
C GLU A 326 4.30 20.90 -7.20
N GLY A 327 5.61 21.15 -7.23
CA GLY A 327 6.26 22.05 -6.29
C GLY A 327 7.76 22.16 -6.52
N PRO A 328 8.39 23.27 -6.11
CA PRO A 328 9.84 23.46 -6.23
C PRO A 328 10.61 22.45 -5.37
N ALA A 329 11.89 22.26 -5.69
CA ALA A 329 12.81 21.50 -4.83
C ALA A 329 12.79 22.05 -3.39
N GLY A 330 12.86 21.15 -2.41
CA GLY A 330 12.72 21.46 -0.99
C GLY A 330 11.28 21.53 -0.48
N THR A 331 10.28 21.35 -1.34
CA THR A 331 8.89 21.15 -0.90
C THR A 331 8.73 19.78 -0.20
N ALA A 332 7.89 19.73 0.83
CA ALA A 332 7.41 18.47 1.40
C ALA A 332 5.92 18.26 1.06
N LEU A 333 5.60 17.21 0.32
CA LEU A 333 4.24 16.75 0.08
C LEU A 333 3.80 15.86 1.26
N VAL A 334 2.73 16.28 1.93
CA VAL A 334 2.10 15.52 3.02
C VAL A 334 0.78 14.94 2.50
N PHE A 335 0.56 13.63 2.63
CA PHE A 335 -0.67 13.01 2.12
C PHE A 335 -1.19 11.84 2.95
N ASP A 336 -2.52 11.71 2.99
CA ASP A 336 -3.31 10.69 3.68
C ASP A 336 -3.14 9.32 3.01
N SER A 337 -2.95 8.25 3.78
CA SER A 337 -2.80 6.89 3.25
C SER A 337 -4.01 6.37 2.46
N ARG A 338 -5.17 7.01 2.55
CA ARG A 338 -6.40 6.70 1.79
C ARG A 338 -6.51 7.45 0.47
N LEU A 339 -5.65 8.44 0.21
CA LEU A 339 -5.66 9.21 -1.03
C LEU A 339 -5.27 8.29 -2.20
N TRP A 340 -6.09 8.28 -3.25
CA TRP A 340 -5.74 7.60 -4.50
C TRP A 340 -4.66 8.38 -5.23
N HIS A 341 -3.52 7.72 -5.44
CA HIS A 341 -2.35 8.34 -6.02
C HIS A 341 -1.50 7.35 -6.82
N ALA A 342 -0.54 7.87 -7.58
CA ALA A 342 0.43 7.09 -8.35
C ALA A 342 1.68 7.93 -8.64
N THR A 343 2.85 7.28 -8.82
CA THR A 343 3.98 7.93 -9.49
C THR A 343 3.62 8.21 -10.95
N GLY A 344 3.78 9.46 -11.39
CA GLY A 344 3.49 9.87 -12.76
C GLY A 344 4.51 9.31 -13.79
N PRO A 345 4.16 9.34 -15.08
CA PRO A 345 5.12 9.07 -16.15
C PRO A 345 6.11 10.24 -16.26
N ASN A 346 7.39 9.95 -16.18
CA ASN A 346 8.46 10.87 -16.48
C ASN A 346 8.67 10.91 -18.00
N ARG A 347 8.20 12.02 -18.58
CA ARG A 347 8.23 12.33 -20.02
C ARG A 347 9.38 13.28 -20.37
N GLU A 348 10.30 13.54 -19.46
CA GLU A 348 11.55 14.23 -19.79
C GLU A 348 12.43 13.37 -20.70
N GLU A 349 13.36 14.00 -21.41
CA GLU A 349 14.34 13.28 -22.23
C GLU A 349 15.55 12.82 -21.40
N THR A 350 15.90 13.59 -20.36
CA THR A 350 17.05 13.35 -19.49
C THR A 350 16.76 13.75 -18.04
N GLY A 351 17.66 13.39 -17.13
CA GLY A 351 17.57 13.76 -15.71
C GLY A 351 16.92 12.69 -14.84
N GLU A 352 16.83 13.00 -13.56
CA GLU A 352 16.26 12.13 -12.53
C GLU A 352 15.34 12.95 -11.64
N ARG A 353 14.27 12.32 -11.14
CA ARG A 353 13.35 12.89 -10.15
C ARG A 353 13.46 12.10 -8.84
N PRO A 354 14.47 12.42 -7.99
CA PRO A 354 14.62 11.80 -6.69
C PRO A 354 13.67 12.41 -5.64
N VAL A 355 13.06 11.56 -4.83
CA VAL A 355 12.33 11.95 -3.62
C VAL A 355 12.64 10.99 -2.48
N ILE A 356 12.54 11.48 -1.25
CA ILE A 356 12.55 10.64 -0.03
C ILE A 356 11.11 10.55 0.48
N LEU A 357 10.67 9.36 0.88
CA LEU A 357 9.35 9.12 1.47
C LEU A 357 9.53 8.59 2.89
N ILE A 358 8.85 9.24 3.85
CA ILE A 358 8.71 8.73 5.20
C ILE A 358 7.23 8.44 5.42
N PHE A 359 6.88 7.16 5.44
CA PHE A 359 5.51 6.76 5.66
C PHE A 359 5.32 6.39 7.13
N PHE A 360 4.44 7.11 7.82
CA PHE A 360 4.08 6.86 9.21
C PHE A 360 2.75 6.13 9.28
N MET A 361 2.58 5.26 10.29
CA MET A 361 1.32 4.64 10.64
C MET A 361 1.05 4.69 12.13
N ARG A 362 -0.20 4.51 12.52
CA ARG A 362 -0.58 4.35 13.94
C ARG A 362 0.13 3.13 14.55
N SER A 363 0.54 3.22 15.82
CA SER A 363 1.40 2.23 16.51
C SER A 363 0.89 0.79 16.52
N PHE A 364 -0.42 0.59 16.44
CA PHE A 364 -1.01 -0.74 16.43
C PHE A 364 -1.00 -1.41 15.04
N ILE A 365 -0.51 -0.72 14.00
CA ILE A 365 -0.34 -1.29 12.67
C ILE A 365 1.06 -1.86 12.50
N ARG A 366 1.14 -3.09 11.98
CA ARG A 366 2.41 -3.74 11.64
C ARG A 366 3.16 -2.94 10.57
N GLN A 367 4.45 -2.67 10.80
CA GLN A 367 5.32 -1.96 9.85
C GLN A 367 5.56 -2.79 8.56
N GLN A 368 5.68 -2.11 7.41
CA GLN A 368 6.08 -2.73 6.13
C GLN A 368 7.55 -3.15 6.17
N GLU A 369 8.42 -2.29 6.71
CA GLU A 369 9.82 -2.64 6.96
C GLU A 369 9.98 -3.15 8.39
N ASN A 370 10.52 -4.36 8.54
CA ASN A 370 10.78 -4.93 9.86
C ASN A 370 12.11 -4.40 10.41
N ASN A 371 12.07 -3.19 10.98
CA ASN A 371 13.24 -2.51 11.53
C ASN A 371 13.94 -3.32 12.64
N PHE A 372 13.22 -4.17 13.39
CA PHE A 372 13.85 -5.04 14.38
C PHE A 372 14.79 -6.09 13.75
N LEU A 373 14.59 -6.47 12.49
CA LEU A 373 15.50 -7.38 11.78
C LEU A 373 16.49 -6.65 10.88
N SER A 374 16.07 -5.54 10.26
CA SER A 374 16.90 -4.84 9.27
C SER A 374 17.83 -3.79 9.87
N LEU A 375 17.53 -3.22 11.04
CA LEU A 375 18.37 -2.19 11.67
C LEU A 375 19.73 -2.76 12.09
N ARG A 376 20.81 -2.14 11.61
CA ARG A 376 22.17 -2.57 11.97
C ARG A 376 22.49 -2.18 13.42
N LYS A 377 23.25 -3.04 14.12
CA LYS A 377 23.64 -2.80 15.53
C LYS A 377 24.46 -1.51 15.70
N ASP A 378 25.33 -1.17 14.74
CA ASP A 378 26.14 0.06 14.79
C ASP A 378 25.32 1.33 14.57
N VAL A 379 24.25 1.25 13.78
CA VAL A 379 23.27 2.34 13.59
C VAL A 379 22.41 2.47 14.84
N GLU A 380 21.86 1.37 15.35
CA GLU A 380 21.03 1.33 16.57
C GLU A 380 21.73 1.99 17.77
N ALA A 381 23.02 1.73 17.94
CA ALA A 381 23.83 2.27 19.02
C ALA A 381 23.93 3.80 19.02
N LYS A 382 23.73 4.45 17.87
CA LYS A 382 23.79 5.92 17.72
C LYS A 382 22.41 6.59 17.78
N LEU A 383 21.32 5.83 17.74
CA LEU A 383 19.98 6.40 17.64
C LEU A 383 19.61 7.20 18.89
N SER A 384 19.09 8.40 18.68
CA SER A 384 18.46 9.19 19.72
C SER A 384 17.15 8.54 20.19
N ASP A 385 16.70 8.89 21.39
CA ASP A 385 15.41 8.44 21.93
C ASP A 385 14.24 8.82 21.01
N ARG A 386 14.35 9.97 20.33
CA ARG A 386 13.40 10.39 19.30
C ARG A 386 13.30 9.37 18.17
N ILE A 387 14.42 8.99 17.57
CA ILE A 387 14.42 8.05 16.44
C ILE A 387 14.01 6.65 16.91
N LYS A 388 14.46 6.22 18.09
CA LYS A 388 14.01 4.98 18.73
C LYS A 388 12.49 4.95 18.91
N ARG A 389 11.88 6.06 19.32
CA ARG A 389 10.42 6.18 19.45
C ARG A 389 9.73 5.98 18.10
N LEU A 390 10.20 6.64 17.04
CA LEU A 390 9.67 6.50 15.68
C LEU A 390 9.80 5.06 15.13
N LEU A 391 10.80 4.31 15.57
CA LEU A 391 11.05 2.93 15.15
C LEU A 391 10.34 1.86 15.99
N GLY A 392 9.63 2.25 17.05
CA GLY A 392 8.83 1.32 17.87
C GLY A 392 9.58 0.73 19.07
N PHE A 393 10.70 1.31 19.49
CA PHE A 393 11.39 0.92 20.73
C PHE A 393 10.74 1.50 21.98
N TYR A 394 9.84 2.48 21.84
CA TYR A 394 9.11 3.09 22.95
C TYR A 394 7.80 2.35 23.18
N THR A 395 7.52 1.95 24.41
CA THR A 395 6.28 1.26 24.77
C THR A 395 5.08 2.21 24.79
N THR A 396 3.90 1.71 24.46
CA THR A 396 2.65 2.48 24.50
C THR A 396 1.49 1.55 24.89
N GLY A 397 0.90 1.79 26.04
CA GLY A 397 -0.03 0.89 26.71
C GLY A 397 0.59 -0.49 26.86
N ALA A 398 -0.15 -1.51 26.44
CA ALA A 398 0.32 -2.90 26.42
C ALA A 398 1.15 -3.26 25.16
N LEU A 399 1.53 -2.30 24.32
CA LEU A 399 2.22 -2.52 23.04
C LEU A 399 3.72 -2.20 23.14
N GLY A 400 4.52 -2.94 22.36
CA GLY A 400 5.96 -2.69 22.21
C GLY A 400 6.86 -3.22 23.33
N GLY A 401 6.30 -3.97 24.28
CA GLY A 401 7.05 -4.58 25.37
C GLY A 401 7.97 -5.73 24.95
N LEU A 402 8.95 -6.06 25.79
CA LEU A 402 9.88 -7.17 25.61
C LEU A 402 9.94 -8.03 26.88
N GLU A 403 9.75 -9.35 26.75
CA GLU A 403 9.69 -10.30 27.89
C GLU A 403 8.61 -9.93 28.93
N GLY A 404 7.43 -9.51 28.47
CA GLY A 404 6.30 -9.16 29.35
C GLY A 404 6.42 -7.79 30.04
N GLU A 405 7.53 -7.07 29.86
CA GLU A 405 7.67 -5.70 30.35
C GLU A 405 6.93 -4.74 29.42
N VAL A 406 5.78 -4.23 29.89
CA VAL A 406 4.84 -3.40 29.12
C VAL A 406 4.49 -2.09 29.84
N ARG A 407 5.33 -1.59 30.75
CA ARG A 407 5.07 -0.28 31.37
C ARG A 407 5.02 0.82 30.30
N GLU A 408 4.09 1.75 30.45
CA GLU A 408 4.02 2.94 29.59
C GLU A 408 5.32 3.72 29.69
N GLY A 409 5.83 4.15 28.54
CA GLY A 409 6.79 5.21 28.48
C GLY A 409 8.26 4.84 28.68
N ILE A 410 8.61 3.58 28.46
CA ILE A 410 9.99 3.10 28.54
C ILE A 410 10.53 2.78 27.14
N PHE A 411 11.85 2.82 27.00
CA PHE A 411 12.53 2.30 25.82
C PHE A 411 12.98 0.85 26.08
N VAL A 412 12.55 -0.07 25.22
CA VAL A 412 13.05 -1.44 25.23
C VAL A 412 14.35 -1.55 24.43
N SER A 413 15.17 -2.52 24.78
CA SER A 413 16.44 -2.83 24.08
C SER A 413 16.53 -4.32 23.78
N ARG A 414 17.25 -4.68 22.73
CA ARG A 414 17.51 -6.09 22.41
C ARG A 414 18.17 -6.79 23.61
N LYS A 415 17.72 -8.00 23.91
CA LYS A 415 18.31 -8.88 24.91
C LYS A 415 18.86 -10.12 24.18
N GLU A 416 20.11 -10.48 24.44
CA GLU A 416 20.77 -11.61 23.79
C GLU A 416 20.34 -12.96 24.42
N ASP A 417 20.01 -12.98 25.71
CA ASP A 417 19.44 -14.14 26.41
C ASP A 417 18.29 -13.70 27.32
N CYS A 418 17.06 -13.83 26.83
CA CYS A 418 15.85 -13.44 27.54
C CYS A 418 15.39 -14.44 28.60
N VAL A 419 15.69 -15.73 28.39
CA VAL A 419 15.04 -16.84 29.09
C VAL A 419 15.97 -17.55 30.07
N GLY A 420 17.27 -17.25 30.02
CA GLY A 420 18.27 -17.86 30.88
C GLY A 420 18.36 -19.37 30.68
N THR A 421 18.65 -20.10 31.76
CA THR A 421 18.70 -21.56 31.70
C THR A 421 17.30 -22.13 31.44
N LEU A 422 17.14 -22.75 30.27
CA LEU A 422 15.93 -23.49 29.93
C LEU A 422 15.67 -24.62 30.94
N ARG A 423 14.39 -25.00 31.10
CA ARG A 423 14.01 -26.15 31.94
C ARG A 423 14.83 -27.39 31.58
N ALA A 424 15.19 -28.18 32.59
CA ALA A 424 15.84 -29.47 32.36
C ALA A 424 14.95 -30.35 31.45
N PRO A 425 15.55 -31.23 30.61
CA PRO A 425 14.79 -32.26 29.92
C PRO A 425 13.99 -33.07 30.94
N HIS A 426 12.77 -33.49 30.58
CA HIS A 426 12.07 -34.48 31.38
C HIS A 426 12.91 -35.76 31.42
N GLU A 427 13.18 -36.28 32.63
CA GLU A 427 13.70 -37.64 32.78
C GLU A 427 12.61 -38.62 32.31
N GLU A 428 12.96 -39.52 31.39
CA GLU A 428 12.05 -40.52 30.81
C GLU A 428 11.62 -41.61 31.80
#